data_AF-A0A7J7VVR5-F1
#
_entry.id   AF-A0A7J7VVR5-F1
#
_cell.length_a   1.000
_cell.length_b   1.000
_cell.length_c   1.000
_cell.angle_alpha   90.00
_cell.angle_beta   90.00
_cell.angle_gamma   90.00
#
_symmetry.space_group_name_H-M   'P 1'
#
loop_
_entity.id
_entity.type
_entity.pdbx_description
1 polymer ?
#
loop_
_entity_poly.entity_id
_entity_poly.type
_entity_poly.pdbx_seq_one_letter_code
_entity_poly.pdbx_strand_id
1 'polypeptide(L)'
;MKTRSAQPLLTGLMWAQHGTAPKLRHTCEQGDGVGPYGWEFHDGLSFGRQHILDGALRLTTEFVKRPGGQHGGDWSWRVTVESQASVQGVLLPSMAATMSSGPPTQDFPC
;
A
#
# COMPACT_ATOMS: atom_id res chain seq x y z
N MET A 1 -1.47 -0.79 -8.52
CA MET A 1 -0.83 -0.83 -9.87
C MET A 1 -1.92 -0.89 -10.93
N LYS A 2 -1.61 -0.57 -12.19
CA LYS A 2 -2.54 -0.74 -13.31
C LYS A 2 -1.83 -1.18 -14.58
N THR A 3 -2.56 -1.83 -15.49
CA THR A 3 -2.09 -2.04 -16.86
C THR A 3 -2.25 -0.78 -17.71
N ARG A 4 -1.38 -0.58 -18.71
CA ARG A 4 -1.46 0.52 -19.69
C ARG A 4 -2.42 0.14 -20.83
N SER A 5 -3.71 0.07 -20.51
CA SER A 5 -4.81 -0.29 -21.43
C SER A 5 -6.00 0.65 -21.23
N ALA A 6 -6.85 0.78 -22.26
CA ALA A 6 -8.14 1.47 -22.16
C ALA A 6 -9.10 0.76 -21.19
N GLN A 7 -8.97 -0.57 -21.05
CA GLN A 7 -9.70 -1.38 -20.06
C GLN A 7 -8.68 -2.05 -19.13
N PRO A 8 -8.23 -1.37 -18.06
CA PRO A 8 -7.14 -1.85 -17.24
C PRO A 8 -7.60 -2.85 -16.18
N LEU A 9 -6.69 -3.75 -15.80
CA LEU A 9 -6.74 -4.40 -14.49
C LEU A 9 -6.21 -3.39 -13.46
N LEU A 10 -6.96 -3.16 -12.38
CA LEU A 10 -6.61 -2.26 -11.28
C LEU A 10 -6.37 -3.06 -10.01
N THR A 11 -5.29 -2.73 -9.31
CA THR A 11 -4.96 -3.30 -7.99
C THR A 11 -4.59 -2.20 -7.00
N GLY A 12 -5.07 -2.32 -5.77
CA GLY A 12 -4.86 -1.33 -4.71
C GLY A 12 -4.68 -1.99 -3.34
N LEU A 13 -4.08 -1.22 -2.43
CA LEU A 13 -3.92 -1.58 -1.02
C LEU A 13 -4.80 -0.66 -0.18
N MET A 14 -5.52 -1.24 0.77
CA MET A 14 -6.19 -0.51 1.84
C MET A 14 -5.75 -1.06 3.19
N TRP A 15 -5.66 -0.20 4.20
CA TRP A 15 -5.37 -0.61 5.57
C TRP A 15 -6.20 0.17 6.58
N ALA A 16 -6.44 -0.46 7.73
CA ALA A 16 -7.03 0.18 8.89
C ALA A 16 -6.46 -0.46 10.17
N GLN A 17 -6.17 0.38 11.16
CA GLN A 17 -5.87 -0.09 12.51
C GLN A 17 -7.19 -0.37 13.24
N HIS A 18 -7.35 -1.55 13.85
CA HIS A 18 -8.55 -1.82 14.64
C HIS A 18 -8.62 -0.90 15.87
N GLY A 19 -9.83 -0.48 16.21
CA GLY A 19 -10.11 0.40 17.34
C GLY A 19 -11.56 0.89 17.34
N THR A 20 -11.87 1.84 18.22
CA THR A 20 -13.22 2.41 18.37
C THR A 20 -13.66 3.28 17.20
N ALA A 21 -12.73 3.80 16.40
CA ALA A 21 -12.99 4.57 15.19
C ALA A 21 -11.91 4.27 14.13
N PRO A 22 -11.98 3.11 13.44
CA PRO A 22 -10.98 2.73 12.45
C PRO A 22 -10.99 3.70 11.27
N LYS A 23 -9.83 4.26 10.94
CA LYS A 23 -9.64 5.07 9.74
C LYS A 23 -9.17 4.16 8.61
N LEU A 24 -10.00 3.98 7.60
CA LEU A 24 -9.64 3.23 6.39
C LEU A 24 -8.80 4.14 5.48
N ARG A 25 -7.58 3.71 5.18
CA ARG A 25 -6.66 4.41 4.29
C ARG A 25 -6.68 3.79 2.90
N HIS A 26 -6.68 4.62 1.86
CA HIS A 26 -6.64 4.17 0.47
C HIS A 26 -5.99 5.24 -0.44
N THR A 27 -6.57 6.44 -0.47
CA THR A 27 -6.05 7.59 -1.21
C THR A 27 -5.09 8.43 -0.36
N CYS A 28 -4.26 9.25 -1.01
CA CYS A 28 -3.24 10.08 -0.36
C CYS A 28 -3.82 11.45 0.04
N GLU A 29 -4.82 11.46 0.92
CA GLU A 29 -5.49 12.69 1.36
C GLU A 29 -4.60 13.51 2.30
N GLN A 30 -4.27 14.76 1.96
CA GLN A 30 -3.35 15.60 2.75
C GLN A 30 -3.78 15.80 4.21
N GLY A 31 -5.09 15.80 4.49
CA GLY A 31 -5.66 16.05 5.81
C GLY A 31 -5.92 14.81 6.66
N ASP A 32 -5.51 13.62 6.22
CA ASP A 32 -5.88 12.38 6.89
C ASP A 32 -4.96 12.00 8.08
N GLY A 33 -3.86 12.73 8.24
CA GLY A 33 -2.89 12.53 9.32
C GLY A 33 -1.85 11.43 9.06
N VAL A 34 -1.77 10.90 7.84
CA VAL A 34 -0.68 10.01 7.41
C VAL A 34 0.52 10.86 7.02
N GLY A 35 1.70 10.50 7.53
CA GLY A 35 2.96 11.12 7.12
C GLY A 35 4.06 11.08 8.18
N PRO A 36 5.33 11.19 7.75
CA PRO A 36 5.80 11.26 6.36
C PRO A 36 5.63 9.94 5.59
N TYR A 37 5.52 10.04 4.26
CA TYR A 37 5.50 8.89 3.36
C TYR A 37 6.21 9.20 2.05
N GLY A 38 6.74 8.17 1.38
CA GLY A 38 7.44 8.34 0.11
C GLY A 38 8.21 7.11 -0.34
N TRP A 39 8.68 7.16 -1.59
CA TRP A 39 9.57 6.15 -2.14
C TRP A 39 10.99 6.33 -1.58
N GLU A 40 11.54 5.28 -0.98
CA GLU A 40 12.97 5.19 -0.68
C GLU A 40 13.72 4.77 -1.95
N PHE A 41 13.19 3.78 -2.66
CA PHE A 41 13.71 3.32 -3.94
C PHE A 41 12.57 3.18 -4.95
N HIS A 42 12.76 3.68 -6.16
CA HIS A 42 11.86 3.42 -7.28
C HIS A 42 12.60 3.64 -8.60
N ASP A 43 12.74 2.61 -9.42
CA ASP A 43 13.49 2.68 -10.69
C ASP A 43 12.60 3.02 -11.89
N GLY A 44 11.28 3.13 -11.69
CA GLY A 44 10.32 3.38 -12.77
C GLY A 44 10.00 2.15 -13.62
N LEU A 45 10.66 1.01 -13.39
CA LEU A 45 10.63 -0.11 -14.32
C LEU A 45 10.50 -1.48 -13.68
N SER A 46 11.26 -1.85 -12.66
CA SER A 46 11.38 -3.24 -12.19
C SER A 46 11.11 -3.42 -10.70
N PHE A 47 11.36 -2.42 -9.85
CA PHE A 47 11.12 -2.54 -8.42
C PHE A 47 10.87 -1.19 -7.73
N GLY A 48 10.37 -1.27 -6.50
CA GLY A 48 10.31 -0.12 -5.63
C GLY A 48 10.06 -0.50 -4.18
N ARG A 49 10.46 0.40 -3.27
CA ARG A 49 10.20 0.35 -1.84
C ARG A 49 9.74 1.72 -1.36
N GLN A 50 8.58 1.75 -0.72
CA GLN A 50 7.99 2.93 -0.12
C GLN A 50 7.85 2.72 1.40
N HIS A 51 8.03 3.81 2.14
CA HIS A 51 7.71 3.89 3.55
C HIS A 51 6.51 4.80 3.76
N ILE A 52 5.63 4.43 4.69
CA ILE A 52 4.46 5.20 5.10
C ILE A 52 4.41 5.18 6.63
N LEU A 53 4.42 6.36 7.25
CA LEU A 53 4.17 6.50 8.69
C LEU A 53 2.70 6.89 8.92
N ASP A 54 1.98 6.10 9.71
CA ASP A 54 0.60 6.35 10.11
C ASP A 54 0.50 6.16 11.63
N GLY A 55 0.68 7.26 12.37
CA GLY A 55 0.74 7.23 13.83
C GLY A 55 1.86 6.32 14.36
N ALA A 56 1.48 5.28 15.12
CA ALA A 56 2.41 4.30 15.69
C ALA A 56 2.81 3.19 14.71
N LEU A 57 2.30 3.20 13.48
CA LEU A 57 2.59 2.19 12.47
C LEU A 57 3.61 2.71 11.45
N ARG A 58 4.59 1.87 11.16
CA ARG A 58 5.46 2.01 9.99
C ARG A 58 5.09 0.92 8.99
N LEU A 59 4.54 1.32 7.85
CA LEU A 59 4.31 0.42 6.74
C LEU A 59 5.48 0.51 5.77
N THR A 60 5.92 -0.64 5.29
CA THR A 60 6.88 -0.76 4.19
C THR A 60 6.20 -1.54 3.08
N THR A 61 5.98 -0.88 1.94
CA THR A 61 5.37 -1.46 0.74
C THR A 61 6.45 -1.65 -0.31
N GLU A 62 6.60 -2.88 -0.78
CA GLU A 62 7.63 -3.24 -1.74
C GLU A 62 7.01 -4.00 -2.90
N PHE A 63 7.57 -3.80 -4.09
CA PHE A 63 7.22 -4.61 -5.24
C PHE A 63 8.43 -4.97 -6.08
N VAL A 64 8.33 -6.10 -6.77
CA VAL A 64 9.24 -6.53 -7.83
C VAL A 64 8.42 -6.99 -9.03
N LYS A 65 8.89 -6.69 -10.24
CA LYS A 65 8.33 -7.18 -11.51
C LYS A 65 9.32 -8.12 -12.18
N ARG A 66 8.82 -9.25 -12.66
CA ARG A 66 9.58 -10.24 -13.44
C ARG A 66 9.06 -10.23 -14.88
N PRO A 67 9.88 -9.84 -15.88
CA PRO A 67 9.47 -9.93 -17.27
C PRO A 67 9.33 -11.38 -17.70
N GLY A 68 8.41 -11.65 -18.63
CA GLY A 68 8.19 -13.00 -19.17
C GLY A 68 6.83 -13.12 -19.87
N GLY A 69 6.68 -14.19 -20.66
CA GLY A 69 5.44 -14.46 -21.42
C GLY A 69 5.11 -13.38 -22.45
N GLN A 70 3.84 -13.33 -22.87
CA GLN A 70 3.33 -12.41 -23.90
C GLN A 70 2.35 -11.35 -23.35
N HIS A 71 2.18 -11.28 -22.03
CA HIS A 71 1.14 -10.48 -21.38
C HIS A 71 1.67 -9.50 -20.30
N GLY A 72 2.97 -9.19 -20.32
CA GLY A 72 3.57 -8.19 -19.43
C GLY A 72 4.27 -8.75 -18.17
N GLY A 73 4.43 -10.07 -18.08
CA GLY A 73 5.14 -10.74 -16.98
C GLY A 73 4.35 -10.81 -15.66
N ASP A 74 5.08 -11.08 -14.59
CA ASP A 74 4.55 -11.24 -13.24
C ASP A 74 5.00 -10.08 -12.33
N TRP A 75 4.26 -9.87 -11.25
CA TRP A 75 4.62 -8.92 -10.20
C TRP A 75 4.26 -9.48 -8.82
N SER A 76 5.00 -9.08 -7.80
CA SER A 76 4.76 -9.51 -6.42
C SER A 76 4.92 -8.33 -5.48
N TRP A 77 4.06 -8.26 -4.47
CA TRP A 77 4.12 -7.22 -3.43
C TRP A 77 4.47 -7.86 -2.10
N ARG A 78 5.21 -7.10 -1.28
CA ARG A 78 5.38 -7.38 0.14
C ARG A 78 4.92 -6.16 0.91
N VAL A 79 4.04 -6.36 1.87
CA VAL A 79 3.61 -5.34 2.82
C VAL A 79 4.06 -5.77 4.19
N THR A 80 4.98 -5.01 4.77
CA THR A 80 5.47 -5.23 6.13
C THR A 80 4.93 -4.12 7.00
N VAL A 81 4.45 -4.44 8.19
CA VAL A 81 3.99 -3.44 9.15
C VAL A 81 4.67 -3.66 10.47
N GLU A 82 5.22 -2.59 10.99
CA GLU A 82 5.95 -2.56 12.24
C GLU A 82 5.27 -1.53 13.16
N SER A 83 5.08 -1.90 14.42
CA SER A 83 4.75 -0.89 15.43
C SER A 83 6.04 -0.16 15.79
N GLN A 84 6.02 1.17 15.73
CA GLN A 84 7.05 1.98 16.36
C GLN A 84 6.90 1.82 17.87
N ALA A 85 7.65 0.87 18.44
CA ALA A 85 7.67 0.64 19.87
C ALA A 85 8.12 1.93 20.57
N SER A 86 7.20 2.59 21.30
CA SER A 86 7.61 3.16 22.56
C SER A 86 7.85 1.98 23.50
N VAL A 87 9.06 1.91 24.06
CA VAL A 87 9.39 0.95 25.11
C VAL A 87 8.42 1.17 26.26
N GLN A 88 7.36 0.35 26.35
CA GLN A 88 6.63 -0.06 27.56
C GLN A 88 5.36 -0.85 27.18
N GLY A 89 5.41 -2.18 27.30
CA GLY A 89 4.31 -3.03 27.79
C GLY A 89 2.90 -2.97 27.18
N VAL A 90 2.65 -2.33 26.03
CA VAL A 90 1.31 -2.24 25.45
C VAL A 90 1.12 -3.28 24.34
N LEU A 91 0.02 -4.04 24.44
CA LEU A 91 -0.45 -4.99 23.44
C LEU A 91 -0.54 -4.34 22.06
N LEU A 92 0.03 -5.01 21.05
CA LEU A 92 -0.01 -4.55 19.66
C LEU A 92 -1.46 -4.45 19.17
N PRO A 93 -1.91 -3.31 18.62
CA PRO A 93 -3.20 -3.25 17.97
C PRO A 93 -3.20 -4.19 16.77
N SER A 94 -4.23 -5.03 16.67
CA SER A 94 -4.47 -5.86 15.49
C SER A 94 -4.78 -4.98 14.29
N MET A 95 -4.28 -5.35 13.12
CA MET A 95 -4.38 -4.58 11.87
C MET A 95 -4.83 -5.50 10.74
N ALA A 96 -5.66 -4.96 9.85
CA ALA A 96 -6.08 -5.63 8.64
C ALA A 96 -5.57 -4.84 7.42
N ALA A 97 -4.85 -5.53 6.54
CA ALA A 97 -4.46 -5.02 5.23
C ALA A 97 -4.99 -5.98 4.18
N THR A 98 -5.66 -5.44 3.16
CA THR A 98 -6.21 -6.26 2.07
C THR A 98 -5.84 -5.68 0.72
N MET A 99 -5.51 -6.59 -0.19
CA MET A 99 -5.24 -6.31 -1.58
C MET A 99 -6.53 -6.57 -2.37
N SER A 100 -7.01 -5.56 -3.07
CA SER A 100 -8.20 -5.69 -3.91
C SER A 100 -7.83 -5.63 -5.40
N SER A 101 -8.54 -6.42 -6.20
CA SER A 101 -8.54 -6.36 -7.66
C SER A 101 -9.97 -6.21 -8.15
N GLY A 102 -10.25 -5.29 -9.07
CA GLY A 102 -11.60 -5.07 -9.58
C GLY A 102 -11.62 -4.65 -11.06
N PRO A 103 -12.78 -4.81 -11.73
CA PRO A 103 -13.00 -4.28 -13.06
C PRO A 103 -12.92 -2.73 -13.06
N PRO A 104 -12.68 -2.09 -14.21
CA PRO A 104 -12.38 -0.66 -14.32
C PRO A 104 -13.57 0.28 -14.06
N THR A 105 -14.59 -0.12 -13.31
CA THR A 105 -15.84 0.66 -13.11
C THR A 105 -15.77 1.68 -11.97
N GLN A 106 -14.60 1.95 -11.40
CA GLN A 106 -14.43 3.03 -10.44
C GLN A 106 -13.36 3.97 -10.97
N ASP A 107 -13.82 5.09 -11.56
CA ASP A 107 -13.00 6.27 -11.69
C ASP A 107 -12.61 6.70 -10.27
N PHE A 108 -11.34 6.49 -9.92
CA PHE A 108 -10.78 6.96 -8.66
C PHE A 108 -10.13 8.32 -8.95
N PRO A 109 -10.78 9.45 -8.61
CA PRO A 109 -10.15 10.75 -8.74
C PRO A 109 -8.97 10.84 -7.75
N CYS A 110 -7.95 11.59 -8.16
CA CYS A 110 -7.03 12.22 -7.21
C CYS A 110 -7.74 13.34 -6.47
#